data_AF-A0A109KW79-F1
#
_entry.id   AF-A0A109KW79-F1
#
_cell.length_a   1.000
_cell.length_b   1.000
_cell.length_c   1.000
_cell.angle_alpha   90.00
_cell.angle_beta   90.00
_cell.angle_gamma   90.00
#
_symmetry.space_group_name_H-M   'P 1'
#
loop_
_entity.id
_entity.type
_entity.pdbx_description
1 polymer ?
#
loop_
_entity_poly.entity_id
_entity_poly.type
_entity_poly.pdbx_seq_one_letter_code
_entity_poly.pdbx_strand_id
1 'polypeptide(L)'
;MATGREEIIHDWKAVVDAWAPLGGPVLCQPYQTGCMGYIGYDRKNDFEYYVPHIAQDTAMPDVCLVRYGAVLVFDRVAATATWVVDDEAQIERVAVFEALVRSEVTQDGSAFVLCGDVVCDTPEDQYQQSIERIIEYIKAGDVFQVNFTSRFCGSYLGDVIHLYEALRSRTPNPYFALLDFAQPLISTSPERFLSIEAGRITASPIKGTLRCEINGQDQRAALLGSAKNRAENVMIADLMRNDLGRICEQGTVQVEALCAIRRFNQLYHLESTIAGTLRDDVMLSDVLAATFPCGSITGAPKIRAVQIIEELESHRRGPYCGAIGFFGRQGWVQTCVGIRIIYFDSGQLYFHAGGGIVVDSDAAEEYAEMSLKAESIKSTIESFNVMNDVRARIDEIDDQLFEVVHRRFEVIKEACRIKVQYGVPVVQQSRMEQMIAFRKLRMQDDKEIPETCITDLYAVLTEHSMQLEHRAKP
;
A
#
# COMPACT_ATOMS: atom_id res chain seq x y z
N MET A 1 29.09 20.01 3.17
CA MET A 1 28.67 21.42 3.29
C MET A 1 27.30 21.41 3.94
N ALA A 2 27.11 22.13 5.04
CA ALA A 2 25.85 22.14 5.79
C ALA A 2 24.71 22.59 4.86
N THR A 3 23.77 21.68 4.62
CA THR A 3 22.55 21.94 3.86
C THR A 3 21.75 22.98 4.62
N GLY A 4 21.57 24.18 4.04
CA GLY A 4 20.72 25.24 4.58
C GLY A 4 19.24 24.87 4.49
N ARG A 5 18.83 23.75 5.09
CA ARG A 5 17.44 23.44 5.38
C ARG A 5 17.10 24.22 6.65
N GLU A 6 16.57 25.43 6.49
CA GLU A 6 15.90 26.10 7.61
C GLU A 6 14.59 25.36 7.86
N GLU A 7 14.47 24.73 9.04
CA GLU A 7 13.20 24.22 9.52
C GLU A 7 12.38 25.41 10.01
N ILE A 8 11.34 25.76 9.25
CA ILE A 8 10.46 26.87 9.59
C ILE A 8 9.06 26.33 9.82
N ILE A 9 8.65 26.28 11.09
CA ILE A 9 7.29 25.93 11.48
C ILE A 9 6.43 27.18 11.30
N HIS A 10 5.58 27.16 10.27
CA HIS A 10 4.58 28.20 10.00
C HIS A 10 3.19 27.58 9.98
N ASP A 11 2.16 28.45 10.01
CA ASP A 11 0.82 28.08 9.56
C ASP A 11 0.94 27.61 8.09
N TRP A 12 0.93 26.29 7.90
CA TRP A 12 1.21 25.69 6.61
C TRP A 12 0.16 26.09 5.57
N LYS A 13 -1.06 26.45 5.99
CA LYS A 13 -2.11 26.98 5.11
C LYS A 13 -1.72 28.34 4.55
N ALA A 14 -1.30 29.25 5.43
CA ALA A 14 -0.77 30.55 5.02
C ALA A 14 0.46 30.43 4.11
N VAL A 15 1.33 29.44 4.36
CA VAL A 15 2.48 29.14 3.51
C VAL A 15 2.02 28.74 2.11
N VAL A 16 1.13 27.74 1.97
CA VAL A 16 0.68 27.32 0.64
C VAL A 16 -0.08 28.41 -0.11
N ASP A 17 -0.87 29.23 0.58
CA ASP A 17 -1.58 30.37 -0.02
C ASP A 17 -0.62 31.46 -0.52
N ALA A 18 0.42 31.77 0.26
CA ALA A 18 1.42 32.77 -0.13
C ALA A 18 2.27 32.31 -1.32
N TRP A 19 2.59 31.01 -1.41
CA TRP A 19 3.50 30.48 -2.44
C TRP A 19 2.81 30.08 -3.73
N ALA A 20 1.59 29.54 -3.64
CA ALA A 20 0.79 29.10 -4.78
C ALA A 20 -0.50 29.93 -4.89
N PRO A 21 -0.41 31.28 -5.01
CA PRO A 21 -1.60 32.11 -5.12
C PRO A 21 -2.36 31.73 -6.39
N LEU A 22 -3.66 31.46 -6.23
CA LEU A 22 -4.57 31.19 -7.33
C LEU A 22 -4.84 32.49 -8.12
N GLY A 23 -5.08 32.39 -9.43
CA GLY A 23 -5.46 33.54 -10.27
C GLY A 23 -4.30 34.33 -10.93
N GLY A 24 -3.08 33.79 -10.95
CA GLY A 24 -1.95 34.37 -11.69
C GLY A 24 -2.01 34.15 -13.21
N PRO A 25 -1.24 34.90 -14.03
CA PRO A 25 -1.18 34.70 -15.47
C PRO A 25 -0.72 33.28 -15.84
N VAL A 26 -1.31 32.68 -16.87
CA VAL A 26 -0.92 31.34 -17.32
C VAL A 26 0.52 31.39 -17.83
N LEU A 27 1.43 30.70 -17.14
CA LEU A 27 2.78 30.53 -17.64
C LEU A 27 2.79 29.52 -18.78
N CYS A 28 3.52 29.84 -19.86
CA CYS A 28 3.63 28.97 -21.03
C CYS A 28 4.42 27.67 -20.78
N GLN A 29 4.92 27.45 -19.57
CA GLN A 29 5.67 26.24 -19.22
C GLN A 29 4.85 25.32 -18.31
N PRO A 30 4.74 24.02 -18.63
CA PRO A 30 3.90 23.07 -17.91
C PRO A 30 4.40 22.72 -16.50
N TYR A 31 5.58 23.21 -16.10
CA TYR A 31 6.19 22.93 -14.81
C TYR A 31 6.72 24.21 -14.18
N GLN A 32 6.55 24.31 -12.86
CA GLN A 32 6.94 25.45 -12.05
C GLN A 32 7.81 25.00 -10.89
N THR A 33 8.70 25.89 -10.44
CA THR A 33 9.27 25.82 -9.09
C THR A 33 8.15 26.02 -8.05
N GLY A 34 8.43 25.66 -6.80
CA GLY A 34 7.47 25.80 -5.72
C GLY A 34 7.71 24.79 -4.61
N CYS A 35 6.64 24.52 -3.85
CA CYS A 35 6.67 23.55 -2.77
C CYS A 35 6.37 22.15 -3.31
N MET A 36 7.12 21.16 -2.85
CA MET A 36 6.85 19.75 -3.11
C MET A 36 6.86 18.99 -1.80
N GLY A 37 6.01 17.98 -1.71
CA GLY A 37 5.96 17.10 -0.54
C GLY A 37 4.56 16.55 -0.33
N TYR A 38 4.11 16.51 0.92
CA TYR A 38 2.82 15.94 1.28
C TYR A 38 2.10 16.67 2.41
N ILE A 39 0.78 16.50 2.41
CA ILE A 39 -0.15 16.86 3.48
C ILE A 39 -0.80 15.55 3.94
N GLY A 40 -0.54 15.14 5.17
CA GLY A 40 -1.06 13.90 5.74
C GLY A 40 -2.56 13.95 6.03
N TYR A 41 -3.21 12.79 6.00
CA TYR A 41 -4.64 12.62 6.23
C TYR A 41 -5.11 13.22 7.56
N ASP A 42 -4.29 13.14 8.60
CA ASP A 42 -4.66 13.63 9.94
C ASP A 42 -4.79 15.15 10.03
N ARG A 43 -4.37 15.87 8.98
CA ARG A 43 -4.65 17.31 8.82
C ARG A 43 -6.08 17.60 8.37
N LYS A 44 -6.92 16.58 8.22
CA LYS A 44 -8.40 16.69 8.20
C LYS A 44 -8.94 17.59 9.32
N ASN A 45 -8.31 17.54 10.50
CA ASN A 45 -8.68 18.33 11.68
C ASN A 45 -8.43 19.84 11.54
N ASP A 46 -7.68 20.29 10.53
CA ASP A 46 -7.49 21.73 10.27
C ASP A 46 -8.67 22.37 9.55
N PHE A 47 -9.60 21.55 9.05
CA PHE A 47 -10.73 21.95 8.22
C PHE A 47 -12.07 21.57 8.84
N GLU A 48 -12.15 20.39 9.47
CA GLU A 48 -13.34 19.90 10.16
C GLU A 48 -12.93 19.26 11.48
N TYR A 49 -13.67 19.49 12.56
CA TYR A 49 -13.31 18.93 13.86
C TYR A 49 -13.77 17.48 14.01
N TYR A 50 -12.81 16.56 14.18
CA TYR A 50 -13.04 15.17 14.56
C TYR A 50 -12.45 14.91 15.93
N VAL A 51 -13.15 14.12 16.77
CA VAL A 51 -12.62 13.73 18.09
C VAL A 51 -11.46 12.75 17.86
N PRO A 52 -10.23 13.10 18.26
CA PRO A 52 -9.09 12.20 18.04
C PRO A 52 -9.17 11.02 19.01
N HIS A 53 -9.22 9.81 18.48
CA HIS A 53 -9.21 8.58 19.25
C HIS A 53 -7.89 7.82 19.10
N ILE A 54 -7.15 8.08 18.01
CA ILE A 54 -5.97 7.31 17.68
C ILE A 54 -4.70 8.09 18.05
N ALA A 55 -3.78 7.42 18.76
CA ALA A 55 -2.50 7.98 19.16
C ALA A 55 -1.57 8.14 17.94
N GLN A 56 -0.71 9.16 17.98
CA GLN A 56 0.41 9.26 17.05
C GLN A 56 1.54 8.36 17.54
N ASP A 57 1.90 7.37 16.73
CA ASP A 57 2.89 6.35 17.07
C ASP A 57 4.13 6.38 16.16
N THR A 58 4.16 7.27 15.16
CA THR A 58 5.32 7.52 14.30
C THR A 58 5.77 8.98 14.41
N ALA A 59 7.07 9.21 14.18
CA ALA A 59 7.67 10.54 14.08
C ALA A 59 7.46 11.20 12.70
N MET A 60 6.63 10.61 11.83
CA MET A 60 6.26 11.24 10.57
C MET A 60 5.60 12.60 10.84
N PRO A 61 6.06 13.70 10.21
CA PRO A 61 5.37 14.98 10.32
C PRO A 61 4.02 14.92 9.60
N ASP A 62 3.00 15.58 10.15
CA ASP A 62 1.67 15.62 9.53
C ASP A 62 1.68 16.38 8.18
N VAL A 63 2.61 17.31 8.01
CA VAL A 63 2.84 18.07 6.77
C VAL A 63 4.35 18.19 6.56
N CYS A 64 4.83 17.84 5.37
CA CYS A 64 6.20 18.11 4.97
C CYS A 64 6.20 18.71 3.57
N LEU A 65 6.47 20.00 3.47
CA LEU A 65 6.54 20.74 2.22
C LEU A 65 7.89 21.46 2.16
N VAL A 66 8.63 21.21 1.09
CA VAL A 66 9.94 21.83 0.86
C VAL A 66 9.85 22.70 -0.37
N ARG A 67 10.30 23.94 -0.27
CA ARG A 67 10.40 24.85 -1.41
C ARG A 67 11.68 24.59 -2.19
N TYR A 68 11.53 24.36 -3.49
CA TYR A 68 12.63 24.19 -4.42
C TYR A 68 12.71 25.40 -5.36
N GLY A 69 13.80 26.16 -5.24
CA GLY A 69 14.10 27.29 -6.14
C GLY A 69 14.62 26.86 -7.51
N ALA A 70 14.97 25.59 -7.68
CA ALA A 70 15.40 24.99 -8.95
C ALA A 70 14.85 23.57 -9.06
N VAL A 71 14.34 23.23 -10.24
CA VAL A 71 13.77 21.91 -10.56
C VAL A 71 14.26 21.46 -11.93
N LEU A 72 14.75 20.22 -12.03
CA LEU A 72 15.11 19.62 -13.30
C LEU A 72 13.93 18.84 -13.87
N VAL A 73 13.44 19.27 -15.02
CA VAL A 73 12.29 18.68 -15.70
C VAL A 73 12.78 17.82 -16.85
N PHE A 74 12.33 16.57 -16.89
CA PHE A 74 12.58 15.64 -18.00
C PHE A 74 11.34 15.51 -18.87
N ASP A 75 11.34 16.15 -20.04
CA ASP A 75 10.33 15.92 -21.06
C ASP A 75 10.70 14.67 -21.87
N ARG A 76 9.94 13.60 -21.66
CA ARG A 76 10.16 12.31 -22.33
C ARG A 76 9.71 12.32 -23.79
N VAL A 77 8.78 13.20 -24.16
CA VAL A 77 8.27 13.32 -25.53
C VAL A 77 9.28 14.08 -26.38
N ALA A 78 9.78 15.21 -25.85
CA ALA A 78 10.81 16.00 -26.50
C ALA A 78 12.23 15.42 -26.33
N ALA A 79 12.41 14.44 -25.43
CA ALA A 79 13.70 13.91 -25.02
C ALA A 79 14.67 14.99 -24.51
N THR A 80 14.15 15.96 -23.76
CA THR A 80 14.92 17.10 -23.22
C THR A 80 14.92 17.10 -21.70
N ALA A 81 16.00 17.59 -21.11
CA ALA A 81 16.08 17.94 -19.70
C ALA A 81 16.25 19.45 -19.57
N THR A 82 15.45 20.12 -18.73
CA THR A 82 15.46 21.58 -18.59
C THR A 82 15.38 21.97 -17.13
N TRP A 83 16.30 22.85 -16.71
CA TRP A 83 16.22 23.49 -15.41
C TRP A 83 15.19 24.62 -15.43
N VAL A 84 14.21 24.53 -14.54
CA VAL A 84 13.28 25.61 -14.20
C VAL A 84 13.76 26.21 -12.90
N VAL A 85 13.95 27.54 -12.87
CA VAL A 85 14.51 28.26 -11.72
C VAL A 85 13.63 29.46 -11.34
N ASP A 86 13.63 29.80 -10.06
CA ASP A 86 12.89 30.95 -9.51
C ASP A 86 13.48 32.29 -9.97
N ASP A 87 14.81 32.40 -9.99
CA ASP A 87 15.56 33.62 -10.27
C ASP A 87 16.98 33.31 -10.78
N GLU A 88 17.69 34.36 -11.21
CA GLU A 88 19.06 34.25 -11.74
C GLU A 88 20.06 33.68 -10.72
N ALA A 89 19.86 33.91 -9.42
CA ALA A 89 20.77 33.42 -8.38
C ALA A 89 20.75 31.88 -8.27
N GLN A 90 19.65 31.24 -8.68
CA GLN A 90 19.58 29.77 -8.75
C GLN A 90 20.36 29.19 -9.93
N ILE A 91 20.59 29.95 -11.01
CA ILE A 91 21.35 29.49 -12.18
C ILE A 91 22.79 29.13 -11.77
N GLU A 92 23.44 30.01 -10.99
CA GLU A 92 24.79 29.75 -10.49
C GLU A 92 24.83 28.52 -9.58
N ARG A 93 23.83 28.36 -8.69
CA ARG A 93 23.73 27.19 -7.80
C ARG A 93 23.55 25.88 -8.58
N VAL A 94 22.72 25.89 -9.62
CA VAL A 94 22.52 24.76 -10.52
C VAL A 94 23.83 24.41 -11.25
N ALA A 95 24.56 25.39 -11.77
CA ALA A 95 25.83 25.13 -12.44
C ALA A 95 26.87 24.48 -11.52
N VAL A 96 26.96 24.94 -10.26
CA VAL A 96 27.81 24.33 -9.24
C VAL A 96 27.34 22.89 -8.92
N PHE A 97 26.04 22.67 -8.77
CA PHE A 97 25.48 21.35 -8.53
C PHE A 97 25.80 20.37 -9.67
N GLU A 98 25.61 20.78 -10.93
CA GLU A 98 25.95 19.94 -12.09
C GLU A 98 27.44 19.60 -12.13
N ALA A 99 28.32 20.54 -11.80
CA ALA A 99 29.75 20.30 -11.74
C ALA A 99 30.12 19.26 -10.66
N LEU A 100 29.49 19.34 -9.48
CA LEU A 100 29.67 18.38 -8.39
C LEU A 100 29.23 16.97 -8.81
N VAL A 101 28.01 16.84 -9.34
CA VAL A 101 27.44 15.54 -9.76
C VAL A 101 28.25 14.89 -10.88
N ARG A 102 28.87 15.69 -11.77
CA ARG A 102 29.75 15.15 -12.82
C ARG A 102 31.11 14.68 -12.30
N SER A 103 31.56 15.19 -11.15
CA SER A 103 32.88 14.92 -10.59
C SER A 103 32.93 13.69 -9.67
N GLU A 104 31.80 13.28 -9.09
CA GLU A 104 31.70 12.15 -8.18
C GLU A 104 30.50 11.27 -8.54
N VAL A 105 30.75 10.04 -9.01
CA VAL A 105 29.75 8.97 -9.01
C VAL A 105 30.39 7.72 -8.42
N THR A 106 30.48 7.66 -7.11
CA THR A 106 30.54 6.40 -6.38
C THR A 106 29.16 6.15 -5.81
N GLN A 107 28.45 5.14 -6.32
CA GLN A 107 27.24 4.65 -5.68
C GLN A 107 27.66 3.90 -4.42
N ASP A 108 27.67 4.60 -3.29
CA ASP A 108 28.01 4.07 -1.97
C ASP A 108 26.75 3.95 -1.09
N GLY A 109 25.62 3.58 -1.72
CA GLY A 109 24.36 3.34 -1.04
C GLY A 109 24.33 1.92 -0.49
N SER A 110 24.14 1.77 0.81
CA SER A 110 23.90 0.44 1.40
C SER A 110 22.64 -0.20 0.81
N ALA A 111 22.73 -1.47 0.43
CA ALA A 111 21.61 -2.21 -0.16
C ALA A 111 20.40 -2.21 0.78
N PHE A 112 19.20 -2.06 0.22
CA PHE A 112 17.97 -2.20 0.99
C PHE A 112 17.79 -3.66 1.43
N VAL A 113 17.53 -3.88 2.71
CA VAL A 113 17.31 -5.20 3.29
C VAL A 113 16.06 -5.17 4.17
N LEU A 114 15.14 -6.09 3.93
CA LEU A 114 14.04 -6.35 4.87
C LEU A 114 14.54 -7.29 5.98
N CYS A 115 14.32 -6.89 7.22
CA CYS A 115 14.67 -7.63 8.42
C CYS A 115 13.43 -8.28 9.03
N GLY A 116 13.11 -9.50 8.61
CA GLY A 116 11.95 -10.26 9.11
C GLY A 116 10.74 -10.15 8.18
N ASP A 117 9.54 -10.25 8.75
CA ASP A 117 8.29 -10.30 7.99
C ASP A 117 7.57 -8.96 7.93
N VAL A 118 6.85 -8.76 6.82
CA VAL A 118 5.85 -7.70 6.75
C VAL A 118 4.54 -8.24 7.34
N VAL A 119 4.11 -7.63 8.44
CA VAL A 119 2.93 -8.04 9.21
C VAL A 119 1.84 -6.98 9.17
N CYS A 120 0.57 -7.40 9.25
CA CYS A 120 -0.56 -6.51 9.46
C CYS A 120 -0.66 -6.18 10.94
N ASP A 121 -0.77 -4.89 11.30
CA ASP A 121 -0.89 -4.43 12.69
C ASP A 121 -2.29 -4.72 13.28
N THR A 122 -3.27 -5.06 12.45
CA THR A 122 -4.63 -5.38 12.86
C THR A 122 -4.87 -6.89 12.73
N PRO A 123 -5.13 -7.60 13.84
CA PRO A 123 -5.55 -8.99 13.82
C PRO A 123 -6.81 -9.21 12.99
N GLU A 124 -6.91 -10.38 12.36
CA GLU A 124 -8.02 -10.70 11.45
C GLU A 124 -9.39 -10.67 12.16
N ASP A 125 -9.48 -11.16 13.39
CA ASP A 125 -10.70 -11.13 14.19
C ASP A 125 -11.14 -9.69 14.53
N GLN A 126 -10.19 -8.82 14.88
CA GLN A 126 -10.46 -7.39 15.09
C GLN A 126 -10.89 -6.70 13.79
N TYR A 127 -10.26 -7.04 12.66
CA TYR A 127 -10.65 -6.53 11.35
C TYR A 127 -12.11 -6.90 11.04
N GLN A 128 -12.46 -8.18 11.18
CA GLN A 128 -13.81 -8.67 10.91
C GLN A 128 -14.87 -7.99 11.79
N GLN A 129 -14.61 -7.85 13.10
CA GLN A 129 -15.49 -7.12 14.01
C GLN A 129 -15.68 -5.65 13.60
N SER A 130 -14.62 -5.00 13.10
CA SER A 130 -14.70 -3.63 12.62
C SER A 130 -15.55 -3.53 11.36
N ILE A 131 -15.44 -4.49 10.43
CA ILE A 131 -16.31 -4.56 9.24
C ILE A 131 -17.78 -4.74 9.63
N GLU A 132 -18.08 -5.68 10.54
CA GLU A 132 -19.44 -5.90 11.03
C GLU A 132 -20.02 -4.62 11.66
N ARG A 133 -19.21 -3.90 12.45
CA ARG A 133 -19.60 -2.63 13.06
C ARG A 133 -19.88 -1.53 12.02
N ILE A 134 -19.07 -1.46 10.95
CA ILE A 134 -19.32 -0.53 9.84
C ILE A 134 -20.64 -0.88 9.14
N ILE A 135 -20.91 -2.16 8.91
CA ILE A 135 -22.17 -2.62 8.30
C ILE A 135 -23.38 -2.24 9.18
N GLU A 136 -23.25 -2.31 10.51
CA GLU A 136 -24.29 -1.80 11.42
C GLU A 136 -24.55 -0.31 11.23
N TYR A 137 -23.50 0.51 11.13
CA TYR A 137 -23.64 1.94 10.85
C TYR A 137 -24.34 2.19 9.51
N ILE A 138 -24.00 1.41 8.48
CA ILE A 138 -24.66 1.49 7.17
C ILE A 138 -26.14 1.11 7.26
N LYS A 139 -26.48 0.02 7.95
CA LYS A 139 -27.86 -0.43 8.16
C LYS A 139 -28.69 0.56 8.98
N ALA A 140 -28.06 1.28 9.90
CA ALA A 140 -28.70 2.35 10.66
C ALA A 140 -28.97 3.61 9.82
N GLY A 141 -28.36 3.71 8.62
CA GLY A 141 -28.49 4.87 7.73
C GLY A 141 -27.52 6.01 8.05
N ASP A 142 -26.49 5.77 8.86
CA ASP A 142 -25.48 6.79 9.20
C ASP A 142 -24.62 7.14 7.98
N VAL A 143 -24.28 6.13 7.18
CA VAL A 143 -23.39 6.20 6.02
C VAL A 143 -23.82 5.21 4.93
N PHE A 144 -23.47 5.48 3.68
CA PHE A 144 -23.62 4.57 2.56
C PHE A 144 -22.37 3.70 2.37
N GLN A 145 -21.20 4.26 2.67
CA GLN A 145 -19.90 3.61 2.49
C GLN A 145 -18.87 4.19 3.46
N VAL A 146 -17.99 3.34 3.99
CA VAL A 146 -16.79 3.74 4.74
C VAL A 146 -15.58 3.05 4.15
N ASN A 147 -14.50 3.78 3.89
CA ASN A 147 -13.23 3.22 3.46
C ASN A 147 -12.40 2.84 4.69
N PHE A 148 -12.35 1.54 5.00
CA PHE A 148 -11.65 1.00 6.16
C PHE A 148 -10.34 0.36 5.76
N THR A 149 -9.28 0.63 6.54
CA THR A 149 -7.91 0.26 6.18
C THR A 149 -7.15 -0.32 7.37
N SER A 150 -6.16 -1.15 7.07
CA SER A 150 -5.18 -1.65 8.05
C SER A 150 -3.77 -1.28 7.62
N ARG A 151 -2.94 -1.02 8.62
CA ARG A 151 -1.51 -0.78 8.45
C ARG A 151 -0.73 -2.08 8.44
N PHE A 152 0.27 -2.13 7.57
CA PHE A 152 1.30 -3.16 7.52
C PHE A 152 2.63 -2.52 7.89
N CYS A 153 3.45 -3.24 8.65
CA CYS A 153 4.77 -2.78 9.07
C CYS A 153 5.84 -3.85 8.84
N GLY A 154 7.09 -3.40 8.77
CA GLY A 154 8.27 -4.28 8.70
C GLY A 154 9.54 -3.52 9.05
N SER A 155 10.54 -4.23 9.58
CA SER A 155 11.84 -3.62 9.89
C SER A 155 12.76 -3.68 8.67
N TYR A 156 13.55 -2.64 8.45
CA TYR A 156 14.47 -2.58 7.31
C TYR A 156 15.81 -1.93 7.67
N LEU A 157 16.80 -2.19 6.83
CA LEU A 157 18.09 -1.52 6.81
C LEU A 157 18.43 -1.06 5.39
N GLY A 158 19.33 -0.09 5.29
CA GLY A 158 19.87 0.39 4.02
C GLY A 158 19.06 1.49 3.35
N ASP A 159 19.37 1.75 2.08
CA ASP A 159 18.83 2.89 1.33
C ASP A 159 17.52 2.55 0.61
N VAL A 160 16.47 3.34 0.88
CA VAL A 160 15.13 3.19 0.31
C VAL A 160 15.08 3.41 -1.20
N ILE A 161 16.10 4.03 -1.80
CA ILE A 161 16.17 4.25 -3.26
C ILE A 161 16.11 2.93 -4.04
N HIS A 162 16.73 1.86 -3.53
CA HIS A 162 16.70 0.55 -4.18
C HIS A 162 15.29 -0.06 -4.19
N LEU A 163 14.52 0.14 -3.12
CA LEU A 163 13.12 -0.26 -3.07
C LEU A 163 12.27 0.59 -4.03
N TYR A 164 12.54 1.89 -4.13
CA TYR A 164 11.89 2.78 -5.10
C TYR A 164 12.11 2.31 -6.55
N GLU A 165 13.35 1.98 -6.93
CA GLU A 165 13.70 1.48 -8.26
C GLU A 165 12.98 0.16 -8.58
N ALA A 166 13.00 -0.79 -7.62
CA ALA A 166 12.29 -2.06 -7.75
C ALA A 166 10.78 -1.87 -7.95
N LEU A 167 10.14 -1.01 -7.14
CA LEU A 167 8.72 -0.70 -7.29
C LEU A 167 8.44 -0.02 -8.65
N ARG A 168 9.30 0.89 -9.11
CA ARG A 168 9.14 1.60 -10.38
C ARG A 168 9.18 0.64 -11.57
N SER A 169 10.05 -0.37 -11.50
CA SER A 169 10.17 -1.39 -12.53
C SER A 169 8.93 -2.29 -12.62
N ARG A 170 8.29 -2.60 -11.48
CA ARG A 170 7.14 -3.53 -11.40
C ARG A 170 5.81 -2.84 -11.67
N THR A 171 5.61 -1.62 -11.16
CA THR A 171 4.30 -0.94 -11.20
C THR A 171 4.48 0.51 -11.65
N PRO A 172 4.48 0.81 -12.97
CA PRO A 172 4.81 2.13 -13.48
C PRO A 172 3.66 3.15 -13.35
N ASN A 173 3.00 3.26 -12.20
CA ASN A 173 1.87 4.18 -11.99
C ASN A 173 2.22 5.65 -12.31
N PRO A 174 1.21 6.48 -12.69
CA PRO A 174 1.43 7.85 -13.14
C PRO A 174 2.00 8.78 -12.07
N TYR A 175 1.63 8.62 -10.80
CA TYR A 175 2.03 9.52 -9.71
C TYR A 175 3.09 8.87 -8.81
N PHE A 176 4.22 8.52 -9.43
CA PHE A 176 5.34 7.90 -8.76
C PHE A 176 6.28 8.96 -8.18
N ALA A 177 6.69 8.81 -6.91
CA ALA A 177 7.58 9.78 -6.26
C ALA A 177 8.47 9.13 -5.19
N LEU A 178 9.67 9.66 -5.01
CA LEU A 178 10.52 9.45 -3.84
C LEU A 178 10.73 10.81 -3.19
N LEU A 179 10.24 10.96 -1.96
CA LEU A 179 10.45 12.14 -1.14
C LEU A 179 11.57 11.83 -0.14
N ASP A 180 12.79 12.24 -0.46
CA ASP A 180 13.98 12.01 0.37
C ASP A 180 14.13 13.12 1.44
N PHE A 181 13.21 13.08 2.40
CA PHE A 181 13.20 13.92 3.60
C PHE A 181 13.90 13.21 4.77
N ALA A 182 13.89 13.80 5.96
CA ALA A 182 14.41 13.14 7.16
C ALA A 182 13.70 11.79 7.42
N GLN A 183 12.38 11.76 7.19
CA GLN A 183 11.60 10.54 7.07
C GLN A 183 11.20 10.35 5.59
N PRO A 184 11.80 9.38 4.90
CA PRO A 184 11.51 9.16 3.48
C PRO A 184 10.07 8.70 3.23
N LEU A 185 9.60 8.93 2.01
CA LEU A 185 8.32 8.43 1.53
C LEU A 185 8.42 8.03 0.06
N ILE A 186 7.91 6.85 -0.28
CA ILE A 186 7.75 6.39 -1.66
C ILE A 186 6.26 6.40 -2.00
N SER A 187 5.88 7.07 -3.09
CA SER A 187 4.53 7.00 -3.64
C SER A 187 4.52 6.20 -4.93
N THR A 188 3.56 5.29 -5.03
CA THR A 188 3.23 4.58 -6.28
C THR A 188 1.77 4.84 -6.66
N SER A 189 1.24 6.02 -6.31
CA SER A 189 -0.18 6.30 -6.42
C SER A 189 -0.69 6.25 -7.87
N PRO A 190 -1.84 5.59 -8.13
CA PRO A 190 -2.48 5.59 -9.43
C PRO A 190 -3.49 6.75 -9.61
N GLU A 191 -3.87 7.43 -8.53
CA GLU A 191 -5.05 8.30 -8.52
C GLU A 191 -4.69 9.77 -8.33
N ARG A 192 -5.18 10.63 -9.23
CA ARG A 192 -5.08 12.08 -9.09
C ARG A 192 -6.00 12.53 -7.96
N PHE A 193 -5.49 13.38 -7.08
CA PHE A 193 -6.35 14.10 -6.15
C PHE A 193 -6.87 15.37 -6.85
N LEU A 194 -6.00 16.38 -7.04
CA LEU A 194 -6.36 17.65 -7.67
C LEU A 194 -5.31 18.05 -8.72
N SER A 195 -5.80 18.58 -9.84
CA SER A 195 -5.00 19.33 -10.80
C SER A 195 -5.61 20.73 -10.97
N ILE A 196 -4.84 21.76 -10.68
CA ILE A 196 -5.22 23.17 -10.84
C ILE A 196 -4.23 23.81 -11.82
N GLU A 197 -4.77 24.40 -12.88
CA GLU A 197 -4.00 25.12 -13.88
C GLU A 197 -4.89 26.23 -14.45
N ALA A 198 -4.36 27.45 -14.54
CA ALA A 198 -5.08 28.58 -15.14
C ALA A 198 -6.49 28.83 -14.55
N GLY A 199 -6.65 28.67 -13.23
CA GLY A 199 -7.94 28.82 -12.54
C GLY A 199 -8.91 27.65 -12.74
N ARG A 200 -8.57 26.66 -13.56
CA ARG A 200 -9.37 25.44 -13.76
C ARG A 200 -8.92 24.35 -12.81
N ILE A 201 -9.85 23.80 -12.03
CA ILE A 201 -9.65 22.67 -11.14
C ILE A 201 -10.22 21.39 -11.74
N THR A 202 -9.51 20.28 -11.57
CA THR A 202 -9.95 18.94 -12.02
C THR A 202 -9.63 17.88 -10.97
N ALA A 203 -10.55 16.94 -10.79
CA ALA A 203 -10.39 15.75 -9.96
C ALA A 203 -10.76 14.51 -10.78
N SER A 204 -10.04 13.40 -10.57
CA SER A 204 -10.18 12.20 -11.39
C SER A 204 -10.29 10.91 -10.56
N PRO A 205 -11.44 10.66 -9.90
CA PRO A 205 -11.62 9.48 -9.07
C PRO A 205 -11.61 8.20 -9.91
N ILE A 206 -10.94 7.18 -9.40
CA ILE A 206 -10.81 5.86 -10.02
C ILE A 206 -11.57 4.82 -9.19
N LYS A 207 -12.40 3.98 -9.82
CA LYS A 207 -13.02 2.81 -9.18
C LYS A 207 -13.01 1.59 -10.08
N GLY A 208 -12.32 0.54 -9.66
CA GLY A 208 -12.09 -0.64 -10.48
C GLY A 208 -10.86 -0.50 -11.38
N THR A 209 -10.07 -1.56 -11.46
CA THR A 209 -8.83 -1.61 -12.24
C THR A 209 -8.64 -3.02 -12.76
N LEU A 210 -8.35 -3.17 -14.05
CA LEU A 210 -8.05 -4.45 -14.68
C LEU A 210 -6.75 -4.38 -15.47
N ARG A 211 -6.09 -5.52 -15.67
CA ARG A 211 -5.00 -5.59 -16.65
C ARG A 211 -5.56 -5.42 -18.05
N CYS A 212 -4.80 -4.77 -18.94
CA CYS A 212 -5.22 -4.51 -20.31
C CYS A 212 -5.57 -5.80 -21.05
N GLU A 213 -4.77 -6.84 -20.81
CA GLU A 213 -4.93 -8.15 -21.43
C GLU A 213 -4.66 -9.22 -20.37
N ILE A 214 -5.49 -10.26 -20.38
CA ILE A 214 -5.21 -11.54 -19.73
C ILE A 214 -5.34 -12.58 -20.83
N ASN A 215 -4.27 -13.33 -21.09
CA ASN A 215 -4.21 -14.35 -22.15
C ASN A 215 -4.61 -13.82 -23.55
N GLY A 216 -4.27 -12.57 -23.87
CA GLY A 216 -4.56 -11.94 -25.17
C GLY A 216 -6.01 -11.47 -25.38
N GLN A 217 -6.86 -11.52 -24.34
CA GLN A 217 -8.22 -11.00 -24.39
C GLN A 217 -8.33 -9.62 -23.74
N ASP A 218 -8.93 -8.66 -24.47
CA ASP A 218 -9.22 -7.31 -24.01
C ASP A 218 -10.29 -7.31 -22.91
N GLN A 219 -9.91 -6.88 -21.71
CA GLN A 219 -10.75 -6.96 -20.51
C GLN A 219 -11.67 -5.73 -20.32
N ARG A 220 -11.69 -4.76 -21.26
CA ARG A 220 -12.50 -3.53 -21.15
C ARG A 220 -13.99 -3.80 -20.87
N ALA A 221 -14.56 -4.80 -21.55
CA ALA A 221 -15.98 -5.13 -21.41
C ALA A 221 -16.34 -5.56 -19.98
N ALA A 222 -15.46 -6.32 -19.32
CA ALA A 222 -15.68 -6.76 -17.94
C ALA A 222 -15.69 -5.58 -16.96
N LEU A 223 -14.80 -4.60 -17.16
CA LEU A 223 -14.76 -3.40 -16.31
C LEU A 223 -16.01 -2.54 -16.47
N LEU A 224 -16.49 -2.34 -17.70
CA LEU A 224 -17.73 -1.60 -17.99
C LEU A 224 -18.99 -2.32 -17.50
N GLY A 225 -18.96 -3.66 -17.48
CA GLY A 225 -20.09 -4.49 -17.06
C GLY A 225 -20.30 -4.53 -15.54
N SER A 226 -19.33 -4.07 -14.74
CA SER A 226 -19.45 -4.09 -13.27
C SER A 226 -20.39 -3.00 -12.77
N ALA A 227 -21.62 -3.39 -12.42
CA ALA A 227 -22.61 -2.51 -11.82
C ALA A 227 -22.13 -1.93 -10.48
N LYS A 228 -21.41 -2.72 -9.66
CA LYS A 228 -20.79 -2.27 -8.40
C LYS A 228 -19.81 -1.12 -8.63
N ASN A 229 -18.80 -1.33 -9.48
CA ASN A 229 -17.76 -0.32 -9.74
C ASN A 229 -18.35 0.97 -10.31
N ARG A 230 -19.36 0.85 -11.19
CA ARG A 230 -20.05 2.00 -11.77
C ARG A 230 -20.85 2.77 -10.73
N ALA A 231 -21.60 2.08 -9.86
CA ALA A 231 -22.38 2.71 -8.80
C ALA A 231 -21.48 3.48 -7.82
N GLU A 232 -20.39 2.86 -7.36
CA GLU A 232 -19.40 3.52 -6.50
C GLU A 232 -18.78 4.74 -7.21
N ASN A 233 -18.38 4.60 -8.47
CA ASN A 233 -17.76 5.70 -9.20
C ASN A 233 -18.70 6.90 -9.36
N VAL A 234 -19.98 6.66 -9.68
CA VAL A 234 -21.01 7.70 -9.77
C VAL A 234 -21.20 8.39 -8.42
N MET A 235 -21.27 7.64 -7.33
CA MET A 235 -21.40 8.20 -5.99
C MET A 235 -20.21 9.10 -5.62
N ILE A 236 -18.98 8.66 -5.90
CA ILE A 236 -17.78 9.48 -5.64
C ILE A 236 -17.73 10.72 -6.55
N ALA A 237 -18.11 10.59 -7.82
CA ALA A 237 -18.20 11.73 -8.72
C ALA A 237 -19.22 12.77 -8.24
N ASP A 238 -20.34 12.33 -7.65
CA ASP A 238 -21.34 13.19 -7.03
C ASP A 238 -20.78 13.95 -5.81
N LEU A 239 -20.08 13.24 -4.93
CA LEU A 239 -19.39 13.81 -3.77
C LEU A 239 -18.36 14.87 -4.20
N MET A 240 -17.53 14.56 -5.19
CA MET A 240 -16.54 15.51 -5.69
C MET A 240 -17.19 16.72 -6.40
N ARG A 241 -18.32 16.53 -7.08
CA ARG A 241 -19.10 17.64 -7.65
C ARG A 241 -19.62 18.57 -6.53
N ASN A 242 -20.05 18.01 -5.40
CA ASN A 242 -20.46 18.81 -4.24
C ASN A 242 -19.29 19.59 -3.65
N ASP A 243 -18.13 18.94 -3.45
CA ASP A 243 -16.93 19.56 -2.91
C ASP A 243 -16.46 20.72 -3.82
N LEU A 244 -16.31 20.48 -5.13
CA LEU A 244 -15.91 21.52 -6.09
C LEU A 244 -16.95 22.64 -6.20
N GLY A 245 -18.24 22.34 -6.04
CA GLY A 245 -19.32 23.33 -6.08
C GLY A 245 -19.20 24.42 -5.00
N ARG A 246 -18.47 24.15 -3.90
CA ARG A 246 -18.25 25.14 -2.82
C ARG A 246 -17.20 26.18 -3.19
N ILE A 247 -16.31 25.88 -4.13
CA ILE A 247 -15.13 26.70 -4.48
C ILE A 247 -15.11 27.16 -5.94
N CYS A 248 -15.94 26.57 -6.80
CA CYS A 248 -16.05 26.97 -8.19
C CYS A 248 -17.11 28.05 -8.41
N GLU A 249 -17.03 28.73 -9.56
CA GLU A 249 -18.07 29.59 -10.09
C GLU A 249 -19.36 28.80 -10.33
N GLN A 250 -20.50 29.43 -10.04
CA GLN A 250 -21.80 28.77 -10.18
C GLN A 250 -22.05 28.31 -11.62
N GLY A 251 -22.38 27.02 -11.79
CA GLY A 251 -22.67 26.41 -13.09
C GLY A 251 -21.45 25.97 -13.91
N THR A 252 -20.23 26.19 -13.42
CA THR A 252 -19.01 25.74 -14.12
C THR A 252 -18.61 24.30 -13.80
N VAL A 253 -19.06 23.76 -12.66
CA VAL A 253 -18.74 22.38 -12.28
C VAL A 253 -19.45 21.39 -13.19
N GLN A 254 -18.68 20.61 -13.93
CA GLN A 254 -19.15 19.62 -14.90
C GLN A 254 -18.47 18.27 -14.72
N VAL A 255 -19.21 17.20 -15.03
CA VAL A 255 -18.65 15.86 -15.17
C VAL A 255 -18.31 15.65 -16.64
N GLU A 256 -17.06 15.91 -17.02
CA GLU A 256 -16.59 15.86 -18.41
C GLU A 256 -16.49 14.43 -18.94
N ALA A 257 -16.19 13.49 -18.06
CA ALA A 257 -16.18 12.07 -18.33
C ALA A 257 -16.77 11.33 -17.13
N LEU A 258 -17.72 10.43 -17.38
CA LEU A 258 -18.33 9.60 -16.34
C LEU A 258 -18.05 8.13 -16.65
N CYS A 259 -17.36 7.44 -15.74
CA CYS A 259 -17.02 6.02 -15.88
C CYS A 259 -16.32 5.71 -17.22
N ALA A 260 -15.41 6.58 -17.64
CA ALA A 260 -14.62 6.39 -18.85
C ALA A 260 -13.49 5.40 -18.58
N ILE A 261 -13.21 4.52 -19.55
CA ILE A 261 -12.01 3.69 -19.47
C ILE A 261 -10.79 4.53 -19.82
N ARG A 262 -9.84 4.60 -18.89
CA ARG A 262 -8.49 5.10 -19.14
C ARG A 262 -7.49 3.97 -19.15
N ARG A 263 -6.55 4.03 -20.08
CA ARG A 263 -5.39 3.13 -20.10
C ARG A 263 -4.19 3.84 -19.50
N PHE A 264 -3.68 3.31 -18.39
CA PHE A 264 -2.40 3.72 -17.84
C PHE A 264 -1.45 2.51 -17.88
N ASN A 265 -0.44 2.60 -18.74
CA ASN A 265 0.49 1.51 -19.04
C ASN A 265 -0.23 0.21 -19.47
N GLN A 266 -0.16 -0.81 -18.60
CA GLN A 266 -0.74 -2.14 -18.79
C GLN A 266 -2.06 -2.32 -18.02
N LEU A 267 -2.65 -1.24 -17.49
CA LEU A 267 -3.90 -1.28 -16.73
C LEU A 267 -4.99 -0.43 -17.39
N TYR A 268 -6.23 -0.91 -17.29
CA TYR A 268 -7.45 -0.15 -17.51
C TYR A 268 -8.04 0.29 -16.19
N HIS A 269 -8.45 1.55 -16.12
CA HIS A 269 -9.11 2.17 -14.97
C HIS A 269 -10.47 2.71 -15.40
N LEU A 270 -11.48 2.56 -14.55
CA LEU A 270 -12.73 3.28 -14.71
C LEU A 270 -12.59 4.60 -13.97
N GLU A 271 -12.46 5.68 -14.73
CA GLU A 271 -12.17 7.02 -14.24
C GLU A 271 -13.34 7.94 -14.58
N SER A 272 -13.72 8.80 -13.64
CA SER A 272 -14.53 9.98 -13.94
C SER A 272 -13.68 11.22 -13.88
N THR A 273 -14.01 12.26 -14.64
CA THR A 273 -13.35 13.56 -14.59
C THR A 273 -14.38 14.61 -14.22
N ILE A 274 -14.15 15.26 -13.09
CA ILE A 274 -14.97 16.38 -12.62
C ILE A 274 -14.10 17.62 -12.70
N ALA A 275 -14.62 18.66 -13.33
CA ALA A 275 -13.89 19.90 -13.57
C ALA A 275 -14.74 21.11 -13.26
N GLY A 276 -14.10 22.24 -12.93
CA GLY A 276 -14.77 23.52 -12.74
C GLY A 276 -13.79 24.69 -12.84
N THR A 277 -14.34 25.90 -12.86
CA THR A 277 -13.56 27.14 -12.79
C THR A 277 -13.60 27.64 -11.36
N LEU A 278 -12.44 27.79 -10.73
CA LEU A 278 -12.32 28.35 -9.38
C LEU A 278 -12.78 29.82 -9.40
N ARG A 279 -13.39 30.28 -8.30
CA ARG A 279 -13.68 31.70 -8.15
C ARG A 279 -12.40 32.49 -7.86
N ASP A 280 -12.38 33.76 -8.25
CA ASP A 280 -11.25 34.67 -8.04
C ASP A 280 -10.93 34.94 -6.57
N ASP A 281 -11.89 34.73 -5.66
CA ASP A 281 -11.76 34.99 -4.22
C ASP A 281 -11.25 33.80 -3.40
N VAL A 282 -11.02 32.65 -4.05
CA VAL A 282 -10.65 31.39 -3.40
C VAL A 282 -9.14 31.27 -3.29
N MET A 283 -8.66 30.90 -2.11
CA MET A 283 -7.26 30.54 -1.87
C MET A 283 -7.06 29.02 -1.92
N LEU A 284 -5.81 28.56 -1.97
CA LEU A 284 -5.50 27.14 -2.04
C LEU A 284 -5.93 26.42 -0.75
N SER A 285 -5.83 27.07 0.41
CA SER A 285 -6.34 26.57 1.67
C SER A 285 -7.85 26.37 1.67
N ASP A 286 -8.62 27.24 0.98
CA ASP A 286 -10.07 27.06 0.79
C ASP A 286 -10.36 25.84 -0.11
N VAL A 287 -9.56 25.65 -1.16
CA VAL A 287 -9.66 24.46 -2.02
C VAL A 287 -9.44 23.19 -1.22
N LEU A 288 -8.38 23.16 -0.40
CA LEU A 288 -8.08 22.03 0.48
C LEU A 288 -9.18 21.83 1.52
N ALA A 289 -9.69 22.90 2.14
CA ALA A 289 -10.79 22.83 3.10
C ALA A 289 -12.06 22.21 2.50
N ALA A 290 -12.37 22.51 1.24
CA ALA A 290 -13.55 21.97 0.58
C ALA A 290 -13.39 20.50 0.14
N THR A 291 -12.16 20.08 -0.18
CA THR A 291 -11.92 18.80 -0.88
C THR A 291 -11.22 17.74 -0.04
N PHE A 292 -10.52 18.12 1.03
CA PHE A 292 -9.67 17.24 1.84
C PHE A 292 -10.43 16.64 3.04
N PRO A 293 -10.18 15.36 3.39
CA PRO A 293 -9.50 14.35 2.60
C PRO A 293 -10.32 13.94 1.36
N CYS A 294 -9.65 13.32 0.39
CA CYS A 294 -10.27 12.91 -0.86
C CYS A 294 -11.50 12.01 -0.63
N GLY A 295 -12.60 12.28 -1.33
CA GLY A 295 -13.85 11.54 -1.17
C GLY A 295 -13.72 10.03 -1.49
N SER A 296 -12.81 9.65 -2.37
CA SER A 296 -12.63 8.24 -2.80
C SER A 296 -12.02 7.33 -1.72
N ILE A 297 -11.39 7.90 -0.69
CA ILE A 297 -10.67 7.20 0.40
C ILE A 297 -11.25 7.43 1.80
N THR A 298 -12.40 8.09 1.89
CA THR A 298 -13.15 8.32 3.14
C THR A 298 -14.44 7.52 3.14
N GLY A 299 -15.46 7.99 2.42
CA GLY A 299 -16.80 7.42 2.48
C GLY A 299 -17.86 8.52 2.29
N ALA A 300 -19.12 8.11 2.32
CA ALA A 300 -20.25 9.01 2.07
C ALA A 300 -21.37 8.75 3.10
N PRO A 301 -21.88 9.77 3.80
CA PRO A 301 -21.40 11.16 3.88
C PRO A 301 -20.01 11.28 4.55
N LYS A 302 -19.16 12.18 4.01
CA LYS A 302 -17.73 12.29 4.37
C LYS A 302 -17.48 12.45 5.87
N ILE A 303 -18.14 13.41 6.52
CA ILE A 303 -17.92 13.73 7.94
C ILE A 303 -18.19 12.50 8.82
N ARG A 304 -19.33 11.84 8.62
CA ARG A 304 -19.70 10.66 9.42
C ARG A 304 -18.79 9.47 9.14
N ALA A 305 -18.40 9.25 7.89
CA ALA A 305 -17.45 8.20 7.52
C ALA A 305 -16.08 8.40 8.21
N VAL A 306 -15.56 9.64 8.25
CA VAL A 306 -14.29 9.94 8.94
C VAL A 306 -14.39 9.71 10.45
N GLN A 307 -15.54 10.02 11.08
CA GLN A 307 -15.75 9.70 12.50
C GLN A 307 -15.70 8.20 12.77
N ILE A 308 -16.32 7.39 11.90
CA ILE A 308 -16.29 5.91 12.01
C ILE A 308 -14.87 5.38 11.79
N ILE A 309 -14.12 5.94 10.83
CA ILE A 309 -12.71 5.61 10.60
C ILE A 309 -11.88 5.89 11.88
N GLU A 310 -12.05 7.06 12.48
CA GLU A 310 -11.34 7.45 13.69
C GLU A 310 -11.73 6.58 14.91
N GLU A 311 -12.96 6.08 14.96
CA GLU A 311 -13.44 5.17 16.00
C GLU A 311 -12.85 3.75 15.87
N LEU A 312 -12.68 3.25 14.64
CA LEU A 312 -12.42 1.83 14.39
C LEU A 312 -11.00 1.49 13.92
N GLU A 313 -10.28 2.42 13.29
CA GLU A 313 -8.89 2.15 12.88
C GLU A 313 -7.95 2.14 14.10
N SER A 314 -7.00 1.21 14.08
CA SER A 314 -6.04 1.02 15.18
C SER A 314 -4.92 2.06 15.18
N HIS A 315 -4.64 2.68 14.03
CA HIS A 315 -3.50 3.55 13.81
C HIS A 315 -3.89 4.77 12.97
N ARG A 316 -3.22 5.89 13.24
CA ARG A 316 -3.33 7.08 12.39
C ARG A 316 -2.85 6.74 10.98
N ARG A 317 -3.48 7.36 9.99
CA ARG A 317 -3.09 7.18 8.58
C ARG A 317 -1.81 7.96 8.26
N GLY A 318 -1.53 9.07 8.95
CA GLY A 318 -0.35 9.90 8.70
C GLY A 318 -0.33 10.36 7.23
N PRO A 319 0.76 10.13 6.46
CA PRO A 319 0.79 10.46 5.03
C PRO A 319 -0.22 9.66 4.18
N TYR A 320 -0.64 8.47 4.62
CA TYR A 320 -1.56 7.62 3.86
C TYR A 320 -2.94 8.27 3.77
N CYS A 321 -3.59 8.15 2.61
CA CYS A 321 -4.83 8.86 2.27
C CYS A 321 -4.74 10.41 2.31
N GLY A 322 -3.53 10.96 2.45
CA GLY A 322 -3.27 12.39 2.32
C GLY A 322 -3.18 12.85 0.87
N ALA A 323 -2.49 13.98 0.66
CA ALA A 323 -2.20 14.53 -0.66
C ALA A 323 -0.67 14.63 -0.85
N ILE A 324 -0.17 14.18 -2.00
CA ILE A 324 1.26 14.22 -2.35
C ILE A 324 1.40 14.93 -3.68
N GLY A 325 2.33 15.88 -3.80
CA GLY A 325 2.62 16.48 -5.10
C GLY A 325 3.24 17.86 -5.04
N PHE A 326 2.88 18.67 -6.03
CA PHE A 326 3.45 19.97 -6.32
C PHE A 326 2.45 21.09 -6.04
N PHE A 327 2.94 22.13 -5.37
CA PHE A 327 2.26 23.41 -5.14
C PHE A 327 3.16 24.51 -5.71
N GLY A 328 3.01 24.72 -7.02
CA GLY A 328 3.82 25.61 -7.80
C GLY A 328 3.34 27.05 -7.78
N ARG A 329 4.18 27.93 -8.32
CA ARG A 329 3.84 29.35 -8.52
C ARG A 329 2.58 29.50 -9.37
N GLN A 330 1.86 30.61 -9.16
CA GLN A 330 0.70 31.03 -9.96
C GLN A 330 -0.45 30.01 -9.95
N GLY A 331 -0.58 29.26 -8.85
CA GLY A 331 -1.68 28.35 -8.62
C GLY A 331 -1.58 27.04 -9.43
N TRP A 332 -0.40 26.72 -9.97
CA TRP A 332 -0.17 25.41 -10.58
C TRP A 332 -0.07 24.33 -9.49
N VAL A 333 -1.09 23.48 -9.38
CA VAL A 333 -1.14 22.43 -8.37
C VAL A 333 -1.34 21.09 -9.05
N GLN A 334 -0.50 20.12 -8.72
CA GLN A 334 -0.61 18.75 -9.21
C GLN A 334 -0.41 17.80 -8.04
N THR A 335 -1.49 17.15 -7.60
CA THR A 335 -1.46 16.25 -6.44
C THR A 335 -2.10 14.90 -6.76
N CYS A 336 -1.57 13.86 -6.14
CA CYS A 336 -2.17 12.53 -6.10
C CYS A 336 -2.70 12.23 -4.71
N VAL A 337 -3.63 11.28 -4.64
CA VAL A 337 -4.10 10.73 -3.37
C VAL A 337 -2.97 9.87 -2.78
N GLY A 338 -2.67 10.00 -1.49
CA GLY A 338 -1.64 9.27 -0.77
C GLY A 338 -1.95 7.78 -0.57
N ILE A 339 -2.30 7.06 -1.64
CA ILE A 339 -2.54 5.61 -1.64
C ILE A 339 -1.40 4.88 -2.34
N ARG A 340 -1.21 3.61 -2.00
CA ARG A 340 -0.06 2.80 -2.44
C ARG A 340 1.27 3.51 -2.19
N ILE A 341 1.40 4.03 -0.98
CA ILE A 341 2.60 4.71 -0.49
C ILE A 341 3.28 3.86 0.57
N ILE A 342 4.59 4.02 0.72
CA ILE A 342 5.39 3.47 1.80
C ILE A 342 6.06 4.65 2.49
N TYR A 343 5.93 4.75 3.80
CA TYR A 343 6.64 5.76 4.59
C TYR A 343 7.53 5.08 5.61
N PHE A 344 8.63 5.75 5.95
CA PHE A 344 9.72 5.16 6.71
C PHE A 344 10.03 6.00 7.95
N ASP A 345 10.06 5.35 9.10
CA ASP A 345 10.40 5.98 10.36
C ASP A 345 11.26 5.03 11.20
N SER A 346 12.41 5.51 11.65
CA SER A 346 13.24 4.84 12.67
C SER A 346 13.56 3.36 12.35
N GLY A 347 13.88 3.05 11.08
CA GLY A 347 14.20 1.68 10.63
C GLY A 347 12.97 0.77 10.45
N GLN A 348 11.76 1.32 10.54
CA GLN A 348 10.52 0.67 10.19
C GLN A 348 9.97 1.25 8.89
N LEU A 349 9.39 0.39 8.06
CA LEU A 349 8.57 0.79 6.93
C LEU A 349 7.10 0.54 7.26
N TYR A 350 6.24 1.37 6.70
CA TYR A 350 4.80 1.27 6.87
C TYR A 350 4.10 1.49 5.55
N PHE A 351 3.04 0.74 5.29
CA PHE A 351 2.09 1.00 4.22
C PHE A 351 0.70 0.54 4.66
N HIS A 352 -0.33 0.95 3.95
CA HIS A 352 -1.71 0.62 4.30
C HIS A 352 -2.44 0.05 3.10
N ALA A 353 -3.40 -0.83 3.39
CA ALA A 353 -4.34 -1.34 2.40
C ALA A 353 -5.75 -1.39 3.01
N GLY A 354 -6.76 -1.30 2.15
CA GLY A 354 -8.15 -1.33 2.58
C GLY A 354 -9.12 -1.19 1.43
N GLY A 355 -10.39 -0.98 1.76
CA GLY A 355 -11.50 -1.00 0.81
C GLY A 355 -12.70 -0.20 1.29
N GLY A 356 -13.57 0.13 0.33
CA GLY A 356 -14.86 0.74 0.61
C GLY A 356 -15.86 -0.32 1.02
N ILE A 357 -16.30 -0.26 2.27
CA ILE A 357 -17.28 -1.17 2.85
C ILE A 357 -18.69 -0.66 2.55
N VAL A 358 -19.53 -1.53 2.01
CA VAL A 358 -20.94 -1.27 1.69
C VAL A 358 -21.84 -2.25 2.44
N VAL A 359 -23.16 -2.08 2.34
CA VAL A 359 -24.14 -2.92 3.08
C VAL A 359 -24.04 -4.41 2.74
N ASP A 360 -23.61 -4.74 1.51
CA ASP A 360 -23.47 -6.09 0.98
C ASP A 360 -22.05 -6.66 1.16
N SER A 361 -21.14 -5.94 1.83
CA SER A 361 -19.79 -6.42 2.10
C SER A 361 -19.82 -7.60 3.08
N ASP A 362 -18.95 -8.60 2.85
CA ASP A 362 -18.68 -9.71 3.77
C ASP A 362 -17.31 -9.53 4.43
N ALA A 363 -17.22 -9.77 5.75
CA ALA A 363 -16.02 -9.48 6.50
C ALA A 363 -14.79 -10.32 6.07
N ALA A 364 -15.00 -11.58 5.70
CA ALA A 364 -13.91 -12.45 5.25
C ALA A 364 -13.48 -12.10 3.82
N GLU A 365 -14.44 -11.78 2.94
CA GLU A 365 -14.13 -11.32 1.58
C GLU A 365 -13.35 -10.00 1.58
N GLU A 366 -13.74 -9.03 2.41
CA GLU A 366 -13.05 -7.73 2.52
C GLU A 366 -11.64 -7.87 3.10
N TYR A 367 -11.43 -8.77 4.07
CA TYR A 367 -10.10 -9.08 4.59
C TYR A 367 -9.19 -9.70 3.51
N ALA A 368 -9.74 -10.63 2.70
CA ALA A 368 -9.03 -11.20 1.56
C ALA A 368 -8.70 -10.13 0.50
N GLU A 369 -9.63 -9.22 0.21
CA GLU A 369 -9.40 -8.12 -0.73
C GLU A 369 -8.32 -7.14 -0.24
N MET A 370 -8.34 -6.79 1.05
CA MET A 370 -7.29 -5.97 1.67
C MET A 370 -5.92 -6.62 1.53
N SER A 371 -5.82 -7.92 1.84
CA SER A 371 -4.59 -8.69 1.75
C SER A 371 -4.06 -8.74 0.30
N LEU A 372 -4.94 -8.96 -0.68
CA LEU A 372 -4.59 -8.93 -2.11
C LEU A 372 -4.08 -7.56 -2.56
N LYS A 373 -4.66 -6.45 -2.06
CA LYS A 373 -4.18 -5.09 -2.36
C LYS A 373 -2.81 -4.83 -1.75
N ALA A 374 -2.59 -5.28 -0.51
CA ALA A 374 -1.31 -5.21 0.17
C ALA A 374 -0.21 -5.97 -0.58
N GLU A 375 -0.55 -7.13 -1.16
CA GLU A 375 0.38 -8.01 -1.88
C GLU A 375 1.13 -7.30 -3.03
N SER A 376 0.49 -6.34 -3.69
CA SER A 376 1.11 -5.54 -4.77
C SER A 376 2.35 -4.78 -4.30
N ILE A 377 2.40 -4.37 -3.04
CA ILE A 377 3.54 -3.66 -2.43
C ILE A 377 4.41 -4.67 -1.68
N LYS A 378 3.78 -5.51 -0.87
CA LYS A 378 4.42 -6.51 -0.01
C LYS A 378 5.37 -7.42 -0.77
N SER A 379 4.94 -8.02 -1.90
CA SER A 379 5.80 -8.89 -2.74
C SER A 379 7.08 -8.22 -3.26
N THR A 380 7.10 -6.89 -3.37
CA THR A 380 8.30 -6.15 -3.79
C THR A 380 9.22 -5.92 -2.61
N ILE A 381 8.67 -5.55 -1.45
CA ILE A 381 9.42 -5.41 -0.21
C ILE A 381 10.05 -6.76 0.18
N GLU A 382 9.27 -7.85 0.15
CA GLU A 382 9.72 -9.19 0.53
C GLU A 382 10.78 -9.75 -0.41
N SER A 383 10.91 -9.25 -1.64
CA SER A 383 12.04 -9.65 -2.50
C SER A 383 13.41 -9.18 -1.99
N PHE A 384 13.44 -8.29 -1.00
CA PHE A 384 14.64 -7.87 -0.28
C PHE A 384 14.80 -8.57 1.08
N ASN A 385 13.98 -9.58 1.37
CA ASN A 385 14.07 -10.32 2.63
C ASN A 385 15.24 -11.31 2.58
N VAL A 386 16.27 -11.03 3.36
CA VAL A 386 17.46 -11.89 3.49
C VAL A 386 17.15 -13.26 4.07
N MET A 387 16.02 -13.43 4.77
CA MET A 387 15.60 -14.72 5.32
C MET A 387 14.89 -15.61 4.30
N ASN A 388 14.48 -15.09 3.14
CA ASN A 388 13.75 -15.90 2.16
C ASN A 388 14.58 -17.07 1.64
N ASP A 389 15.87 -16.86 1.38
CA ASP A 389 16.75 -17.94 0.91
C ASP A 389 16.93 -19.01 1.99
N VAL A 390 17.06 -18.60 3.26
CA VAL A 390 17.18 -19.51 4.40
C VAL A 390 15.88 -20.30 4.59
N ARG A 391 14.73 -19.65 4.51
CA ARG A 391 13.40 -20.30 4.62
C ARG A 391 13.15 -21.26 3.48
N ALA A 392 13.40 -20.85 2.24
CA ALA A 392 13.29 -21.73 1.08
C ALA A 392 14.17 -22.98 1.24
N ARG A 393 15.36 -22.84 1.85
CA ARG A 393 16.21 -23.98 2.15
C ARG A 393 15.67 -24.87 3.28
N ILE A 394 15.03 -24.30 4.30
CA ILE A 394 14.34 -25.06 5.35
C ILE A 394 13.14 -25.81 4.75
N ASP A 395 12.31 -25.14 3.96
CA ASP A 395 11.14 -25.73 3.30
C ASP A 395 11.55 -26.91 2.39
N GLU A 396 12.66 -26.76 1.64
CA GLU A 396 13.22 -27.86 0.84
C GLU A 396 13.64 -29.07 1.68
N ILE A 397 14.16 -28.84 2.90
CA ILE A 397 14.52 -29.91 3.84
C ILE A 397 13.26 -30.56 4.42
N ASP A 398 12.24 -29.76 4.77
CA ASP A 398 10.96 -30.26 5.27
C ASP A 398 10.24 -31.11 4.22
N ASP A 399 10.22 -30.69 2.96
CA ASP A 399 9.66 -31.49 1.85
C ASP A 399 10.39 -32.84 1.70
N GLN A 400 11.72 -32.85 1.81
CA GLN A 400 12.51 -34.09 1.81
C GLN A 400 12.16 -34.99 3.00
N LEU A 401 11.96 -34.40 4.19
CA LEU A 401 11.53 -35.13 5.39
C LEU A 401 10.15 -35.78 5.17
N PHE A 402 9.20 -35.01 4.63
CA PHE A 402 7.85 -35.50 4.32
C PHE A 402 7.88 -36.64 3.31
N GLU A 403 8.70 -36.55 2.25
CA GLU A 403 8.87 -37.65 1.30
C GLU A 403 9.38 -38.94 1.97
N VAL A 404 10.39 -38.82 2.86
CA VAL A 404 10.96 -39.97 3.57
C VAL A 404 9.93 -40.61 4.50
N VAL A 405 9.19 -39.80 5.24
CA VAL A 405 8.10 -40.25 6.13
C VAL A 405 7.00 -40.91 5.32
N HIS A 406 6.59 -40.33 4.19
CA HIS A 406 5.59 -40.91 3.30
C HIS A 406 6.02 -42.27 2.75
N ARG A 407 7.26 -42.39 2.24
CA ARG A 407 7.81 -43.69 1.81
C ARG A 407 7.80 -44.72 2.93
N ARG A 408 8.09 -44.29 4.17
CA ARG A 408 8.05 -45.18 5.34
C ARG A 408 6.64 -45.68 5.64
N PHE A 409 5.63 -44.83 5.52
CA PHE A 409 4.23 -45.24 5.67
C PHE A 409 3.80 -46.26 4.62
N GLU A 410 4.19 -46.10 3.36
CA GLU A 410 3.91 -47.09 2.32
C GLU A 410 4.55 -48.45 2.61
N VAL A 411 5.79 -48.48 3.12
CA VAL A 411 6.44 -49.72 3.58
C VAL A 411 5.67 -50.36 4.75
N ILE A 412 5.18 -49.56 5.69
CA ILE A 412 4.38 -50.05 6.83
C ILE A 412 3.06 -50.65 6.34
N LYS A 413 2.38 -49.98 5.40
CA LYS A 413 1.14 -50.45 4.81
C LYS A 413 1.31 -51.80 4.10
N GLU A 414 2.38 -51.97 3.35
CA GLU A 414 2.71 -53.25 2.72
C GLU A 414 3.05 -54.34 3.75
N ALA A 415 3.81 -53.99 4.79
CA ALA A 415 4.08 -54.91 5.89
C ALA A 415 2.80 -55.35 6.62
N CYS A 416 1.83 -54.44 6.83
CA CYS A 416 0.53 -54.77 7.42
C CYS A 416 -0.26 -55.72 6.51
N ARG A 417 -0.29 -55.45 5.20
CA ARG A 417 -0.94 -56.32 4.21
C ARG A 417 -0.41 -57.76 4.27
N ILE A 418 0.92 -57.93 4.33
CA ILE A 418 1.56 -59.22 4.48
C ILE A 418 1.17 -59.87 5.82
N LYS A 419 1.22 -59.14 6.94
CA LYS A 419 0.86 -59.67 8.26
C LYS A 419 -0.58 -60.18 8.30
N VAL A 420 -1.53 -59.44 7.73
CA VAL A 420 -2.94 -59.85 7.60
C VAL A 420 -3.06 -61.12 6.76
N GLN A 421 -2.37 -61.20 5.62
CA GLN A 421 -2.37 -62.38 4.74
C GLN A 421 -1.93 -63.67 5.45
N TYR A 422 -0.97 -63.57 6.39
CA TYR A 422 -0.41 -64.72 7.10
C TYR A 422 -0.92 -64.89 8.55
N GLY A 423 -1.93 -64.12 8.97
CA GLY A 423 -2.52 -64.21 10.32
C GLY A 423 -1.55 -63.84 11.45
N VAL A 424 -0.54 -63.01 11.17
CA VAL A 424 0.48 -62.61 12.15
C VAL A 424 0.03 -61.37 12.92
N PRO A 425 -0.11 -61.43 14.26
CA PRO A 425 -0.48 -60.27 15.06
C PRO A 425 0.62 -59.19 15.05
N VAL A 426 0.21 -57.93 14.94
CA VAL A 426 1.10 -56.83 14.57
C VAL A 426 1.77 -56.18 15.77
N VAL A 427 1.11 -56.20 16.93
CA VAL A 427 1.59 -55.58 18.15
C VAL A 427 2.26 -56.63 19.03
N GLN A 428 3.59 -56.61 19.07
CA GLN A 428 4.39 -57.30 20.08
C GLN A 428 5.16 -56.22 20.83
N GLN A 429 4.66 -55.82 22.00
CA GLN A 429 5.20 -54.72 22.79
C GLN A 429 6.70 -54.89 23.08
N SER A 430 7.11 -56.12 23.43
CA SER A 430 8.51 -56.50 23.63
C SER A 430 9.39 -56.32 22.39
N ARG A 431 8.86 -56.60 21.20
CA ARG A 431 9.60 -56.44 19.93
C ARG A 431 9.72 -54.96 19.54
N MET A 432 8.72 -54.17 19.86
CA MET A 432 8.69 -52.73 19.60
C MET A 432 9.70 -52.00 20.49
N GLU A 433 9.72 -52.32 21.78
CA GLU A 433 10.71 -51.84 22.74
C GLU A 433 12.14 -52.20 22.33
N GLN A 434 12.36 -53.45 21.88
CA GLN A 434 13.66 -53.87 21.34
C GLN A 434 14.07 -53.10 20.09
N MET A 435 13.12 -52.82 19.19
CA MET A 435 13.40 -52.09 17.95
C MET A 435 13.70 -50.61 18.20
N ILE A 436 12.99 -49.98 19.14
CA ILE A 436 13.25 -48.62 19.61
C ILE A 436 14.62 -48.55 20.28
N ALA A 437 14.91 -49.46 21.23
CA ALA A 437 16.19 -49.50 21.92
C ALA A 437 17.36 -49.72 20.95
N PHE A 438 17.23 -50.64 19.99
CA PHE A 438 18.26 -50.90 18.98
C PHE A 438 18.51 -49.69 18.07
N ARG A 439 17.46 -48.96 17.69
CA ARG A 439 17.61 -47.75 16.86
C ARG A 439 18.16 -46.57 17.64
N LYS A 440 17.75 -46.37 18.90
CA LYS A 440 18.38 -45.40 19.81
C LYS A 440 19.88 -45.64 19.92
N LEU A 441 20.29 -46.90 20.10
CA LEU A 441 21.70 -47.28 20.18
C LEU A 441 22.47 -47.04 18.87
N ARG A 442 21.82 -47.25 17.71
CA ARG A 442 22.40 -46.94 16.39
C ARG A 442 22.50 -45.45 16.08
N MET A 443 21.68 -44.62 16.70
CA MET A 443 21.68 -43.17 16.53
C MET A 443 22.48 -42.44 17.63
N GLN A 444 23.09 -43.17 18.57
CA GLN A 444 23.95 -42.58 19.63
C GLN A 444 25.20 -41.87 19.09
N ASP A 445 25.62 -42.17 17.85
CA ASP A 445 26.73 -41.48 17.19
C ASP A 445 26.31 -40.14 16.56
N ASP A 446 25.00 -39.89 16.42
CA ASP A 446 24.45 -38.72 15.73
C ASP A 446 23.83 -37.76 16.76
N LYS A 447 24.67 -36.85 17.29
CA LYS A 447 24.33 -35.98 18.44
C LYS A 447 23.31 -34.87 18.13
N GLU A 448 22.86 -34.76 16.89
CA GLU A 448 21.97 -33.68 16.44
C GLU A 448 20.48 -34.03 16.56
N ILE A 449 20.13 -35.30 16.75
CA ILE A 449 18.72 -35.75 16.81
C ILE A 449 18.31 -35.97 18.28
N PRO A 450 17.32 -35.24 18.81
CA PRO A 450 16.81 -35.46 20.16
C PRO A 450 16.29 -36.89 20.36
N GLU A 451 16.59 -37.50 21.50
CA GLU A 451 16.16 -38.88 21.81
C GLU A 451 14.62 -39.03 21.83
N THR A 452 13.91 -37.93 22.07
CA THR A 452 12.45 -37.84 22.05
C THR A 452 11.88 -38.03 20.64
N CYS A 453 12.52 -37.53 19.59
CA CYS A 453 12.05 -37.63 18.20
C CYS A 453 11.83 -39.07 17.74
N ILE A 454 12.73 -39.99 18.12
CA ILE A 454 12.58 -41.42 17.78
C ILE A 454 11.34 -41.98 18.46
N THR A 455 11.08 -41.57 19.70
CA THR A 455 9.95 -42.06 20.49
C THR A 455 8.63 -41.53 19.91
N ASP A 456 8.58 -40.24 19.59
CA ASP A 456 7.39 -39.57 19.03
C ASP A 456 7.05 -40.09 17.63
N LEU A 457 8.05 -40.25 16.75
CA LEU A 457 7.87 -40.84 15.42
C LEU A 457 7.28 -42.26 15.51
N TYR A 458 7.78 -43.08 16.44
CA TYR A 458 7.29 -44.44 16.63
C TYR A 458 5.89 -44.50 17.25
N ALA A 459 5.51 -43.53 18.07
CA ALA A 459 4.14 -43.41 18.58
C ALA A 459 3.17 -43.16 17.41
N VAL A 460 3.47 -42.18 16.55
CA VAL A 460 2.66 -41.86 15.36
C VAL A 460 2.58 -43.04 14.38
N LEU A 461 3.71 -43.70 14.09
CA LEU A 461 3.74 -44.86 13.19
C LEU A 461 2.93 -46.04 13.74
N THR A 462 2.99 -46.28 15.06
CA THR A 462 2.24 -47.35 15.72
C THR A 462 0.75 -47.07 15.70
N GLU A 463 0.35 -45.84 16.03
CA GLU A 463 -1.05 -45.42 16.01
C GLU A 463 -1.65 -45.55 14.61
N HIS A 464 -0.94 -45.07 13.58
CA HIS A 464 -1.41 -45.19 12.20
C HIS A 464 -1.50 -46.65 11.71
N SER A 465 -0.53 -47.49 12.08
CA SER A 465 -0.57 -48.94 11.79
C SER A 465 -1.78 -49.62 12.42
N MET A 466 -2.12 -49.27 13.67
CA MET A 466 -3.30 -49.80 14.37
C MET A 466 -4.60 -49.37 13.69
N GLN A 467 -4.70 -48.11 13.25
CA GLN A 467 -5.87 -47.59 12.54
C GLN A 467 -6.10 -48.29 11.19
N LEU A 468 -5.03 -48.54 10.42
CA LEU A 468 -5.13 -49.23 9.13
C LEU A 468 -5.59 -50.69 9.29
N GLU A 469 -5.14 -51.38 10.35
CA GLU A 469 -5.59 -52.74 10.66
C GLU A 469 -7.04 -52.81 11.14
N HIS A 470 -7.47 -51.84 11.95
CA HIS A 470 -8.88 -51.76 12.35
C HIS A 470 -9.79 -51.60 11.14
N ARG A 471 -9.34 -50.91 10.10
CA ARG A 471 -10.06 -50.75 8.81
C ARG A 471 -9.93 -51.96 7.87
N ALA A 472 -8.92 -52.82 8.07
CA ALA A 472 -8.65 -53.99 7.22
C ALA A 472 -9.21 -55.31 7.78
N LYS A 473 -9.70 -55.33 9.03
CA LYS A 473 -10.52 -56.41 9.55
C LYS A 473 -11.91 -56.34 8.89
N PRO A 474 -12.46 -57.45 8.36
CA PRO A 474 -13.73 -57.47 7.66
C PRO A 474 -14.92 -57.08 8.56
#